data_AF-A0A2N1Q631-F1
#
_entry.id   AF-A0A2N1Q631-F1
#
_cell.length_a   1.000
_cell.length_b   1.000
_cell.length_c   1.000
_cell.angle_alpha   90.00
_cell.angle_beta   90.00
_cell.angle_gamma   90.00
#
_symmetry.space_group_name_H-M   'P 1'
#
loop_
_entity.id
_entity.type
_entity.pdbx_description
1 polymer ?
#
loop_
_entity_poly.entity_id
_entity_poly.type
_entity_poly.pdbx_seq_one_letter_code
_entity_poly.pdbx_strand_id
1 'polypeptide(L)'
;MSVTIVHIPVLIGVFLLPKRYAILLGLFFGIGSWIRSFTPMGPLDTAFQYPWISVLPRLLFAVAAVYIYQGLKALNGKFKNSDIYIFGAVVFVTSFGVYYGAKAISGFTGWDFNVLAPIALAIIGVFITLYFSFIRSEDKLKMLVPSTFIISTVVHTILVLTALVLFVPQSIIDLFGTTDLFGVVYSVAVTNGLVEALAAAVIGTPIVLALQVIKNKL
;
A
#
# COMPACT_ATOMS: atom_id res chain seq x y z
N MET A 1 13.51 -3.01 -7.40
CA MET A 1 12.12 -2.92 -6.91
C MET A 1 11.37 -4.24 -7.13
N SER A 2 11.63 -5.22 -6.27
CA SER A 2 10.84 -6.46 -6.23
C SER A 2 10.57 -6.84 -4.77
N VAL A 3 9.61 -6.12 -4.17
CA VAL A 3 9.18 -6.34 -2.78
C VAL A 3 7.68 -6.05 -2.67
N THR A 4 6.85 -6.74 -3.44
CA THR A 4 5.40 -6.45 -3.50
C THR A 4 4.58 -7.11 -2.39
N ILE A 5 5.19 -7.98 -1.55
CA ILE A 5 4.45 -8.82 -0.58
C ILE A 5 5.07 -8.79 0.83
N VAL A 6 6.28 -8.25 1.00
CA VAL A 6 7.04 -8.41 2.26
C VAL A 6 6.46 -7.55 3.41
N HIS A 7 5.58 -6.59 3.13
CA HIS A 7 4.84 -5.86 4.16
C HIS A 7 3.59 -6.61 4.66
N ILE A 8 3.11 -7.65 3.96
CA ILE A 8 1.93 -8.42 4.38
C ILE A 8 2.09 -9.03 5.78
N PRO A 9 3.23 -9.66 6.15
CA PRO A 9 3.43 -10.18 7.51
C PRO A 9 3.29 -9.10 8.60
N VAL A 10 3.73 -7.87 8.32
CA VAL A 10 3.57 -6.74 9.24
C VAL A 10 2.09 -6.42 9.42
N LEU A 11 1.33 -6.36 8.33
CA LEU A 11 -0.13 -6.12 8.37
C LEU A 11 -0.89 -7.25 9.05
N ILE A 12 -0.53 -8.52 8.81
CA ILE A 12 -1.06 -9.66 9.56
C ILE A 12 -0.81 -9.46 11.07
N GLY A 13 0.41 -9.05 11.42
CA GLY A 13 0.79 -8.70 12.79
C GLY A 13 -0.08 -7.61 13.42
N VAL A 14 -0.51 -6.61 12.64
CA VAL A 14 -1.42 -5.54 13.10
C VAL A 14 -2.78 -6.09 13.56
N PHE A 15 -3.31 -7.12 12.90
CA PHE A 15 -4.61 -7.69 13.26
C PHE A 15 -4.52 -8.71 14.40
N LEU A 16 -3.40 -9.44 14.51
CA LEU A 16 -3.29 -10.60 15.39
C LEU A 16 -2.54 -10.31 16.69
N LEU A 17 -1.58 -9.40 16.67
CA LEU A 17 -0.67 -9.17 17.79
C LEU A 17 -0.98 -7.84 18.51
N PRO A 18 -0.57 -7.71 19.78
CA PRO A 18 -0.58 -6.42 20.47
C PRO A 18 0.25 -5.37 19.73
N LYS A 19 -0.17 -4.10 19.79
CA LYS A 19 0.45 -2.94 19.10
C LYS A 19 1.98 -2.94 19.10
N ARG A 20 2.60 -3.23 20.25
CA ARG A 20 4.06 -3.26 20.41
C ARG A 20 4.76 -4.24 19.46
N TYR A 21 4.18 -5.43 19.26
CA TYR A 21 4.78 -6.46 18.41
C TYR A 21 4.56 -6.17 16.92
N ALA A 22 3.42 -5.57 16.55
CA ALA A 22 3.19 -5.11 15.18
C ALA A 22 4.21 -4.03 14.76
N ILE A 23 4.53 -3.09 15.66
CA ILE A 23 5.56 -2.07 15.41
C ILE A 23 6.94 -2.71 15.30
N LEU A 24 7.28 -3.68 16.17
CA LEU A 24 8.53 -4.42 16.07
C LEU A 24 8.66 -5.17 14.73
N LEU A 25 7.57 -5.77 14.22
CA LEU A 25 7.58 -6.38 12.89
C LEU A 25 7.90 -5.36 11.79
N GLY A 26 7.39 -4.12 11.90
CA GLY A 26 7.75 -3.02 11.01
C GLY A 26 9.24 -2.67 11.06
N LEU A 27 9.84 -2.69 12.25
CA LEU A 27 11.27 -2.47 12.44
C LEU A 27 12.10 -3.60 11.79
N PHE A 28 11.74 -4.87 12.02
CA PHE A 28 12.42 -6.00 11.38
C PHE A 28 12.23 -6.00 9.86
N PHE A 29 11.07 -5.61 9.36
CA PHE A 29 10.84 -5.41 7.94
C PHE A 29 11.77 -4.31 7.38
N GLY A 30 11.92 -3.20 8.11
CA GLY A 30 12.87 -2.14 7.78
C GLY A 30 14.32 -2.61 7.72
N ILE A 31 14.77 -3.33 8.75
CA ILE A 31 16.13 -3.90 8.81
C ILE A 31 16.33 -4.92 7.69
N GLY A 32 15.35 -5.77 7.41
CA GLY A 32 15.40 -6.71 6.29
C GLY A 32 15.54 -6.00 4.94
N SER A 33 14.83 -4.88 4.75
CA SER A 33 14.97 -4.04 3.55
C SER A 33 16.37 -3.42 3.44
N TRP A 34 16.96 -3.02 4.56
CA TRP A 34 18.32 -2.48 4.61
C TRP A 34 19.35 -3.56 4.28
N ILE A 35 19.28 -4.74 4.90
CA ILE A 35 20.20 -5.85 4.63
C ILE A 35 20.12 -6.28 3.16
N ARG A 36 18.90 -6.37 2.61
CA ARG A 36 18.69 -6.74 1.20
C ARG A 36 19.26 -5.69 0.23
N SER A 37 19.37 -4.43 0.62
CA SER A 37 19.89 -3.37 -0.26
C SER A 37 21.38 -3.52 -0.62
N PHE A 38 22.12 -4.37 0.09
CA PHE A 38 23.51 -4.72 -0.22
C PHE A 38 23.64 -5.78 -1.32
N THR A 39 22.54 -6.43 -1.70
CA THR A 39 22.46 -7.31 -2.88
C THR A 39 21.42 -6.73 -3.86
N PRO A 40 21.68 -5.55 -4.44
CA PRO A 40 20.70 -4.81 -5.22
C PRO A 40 20.31 -5.57 -6.49
N MET A 41 19.00 -5.68 -6.73
CA MET A 41 18.47 -6.29 -7.95
C MET A 41 17.86 -5.26 -8.90
N GLY A 42 17.63 -4.03 -8.43
CA GLY A 42 17.09 -2.93 -9.23
C GLY A 42 17.81 -1.60 -9.00
N PRO A 43 17.62 -0.63 -9.92
CA PRO A 43 18.40 0.61 -9.93
C PRO A 43 18.21 1.50 -8.69
N LEU A 44 16.99 1.52 -8.13
CA LEU A 44 16.68 2.27 -6.89
C LEU A 44 16.95 1.48 -5.61
N ASP A 45 17.39 0.22 -5.70
CA ASP A 45 17.58 -0.62 -4.51
C ASP A 45 18.76 -0.12 -3.65
N THR A 46 19.75 0.55 -4.27
CA THR A 46 20.90 1.18 -3.59
C THR A 46 20.49 2.33 -2.67
N ALA A 47 19.41 3.04 -2.98
CA ALA A 47 18.90 4.12 -2.12
C ALA A 47 18.44 3.59 -0.75
N PHE A 48 18.08 2.30 -0.65
CA PHE A 48 17.68 1.68 0.62
C PHE A 48 18.85 1.31 1.55
N GLN A 49 20.10 1.51 1.11
CA GLN A 49 21.28 1.38 1.97
C GLN A 49 21.31 2.46 3.06
N TYR A 50 20.65 3.60 2.82
CA TYR A 50 20.42 4.62 3.83
C TYR A 50 19.32 4.18 4.81
N PRO A 51 19.61 4.01 6.12
CA PRO A 51 18.63 3.50 7.09
C PRO A 51 17.37 4.37 7.24
N TRP A 52 17.46 5.67 6.97
CA TRP A 52 16.31 6.58 6.99
C TRP A 52 15.40 6.45 5.75
N ILE A 53 15.87 5.79 4.68
CA ILE A 53 15.08 5.50 3.47
C ILE A 53 14.54 4.08 3.53
N SER A 54 15.29 3.15 4.13
CA SER A 54 14.80 1.79 4.44
C SER A 54 13.99 1.76 5.73
N VAL A 55 14.65 1.70 6.89
CA VAL A 55 14.03 1.40 8.19
C VAL A 55 12.93 2.37 8.60
N LEU A 56 13.17 3.68 8.48
CA LEU A 56 12.24 4.70 9.01
C LEU A 56 10.85 4.64 8.34
N PRO A 57 10.70 4.65 7.00
CA PRO A 57 9.39 4.49 6.37
C PRO A 57 8.65 3.22 6.76
N ARG A 58 9.34 2.09 6.99
CA ARG A 58 8.69 0.82 7.36
C ARG A 58 8.21 0.82 8.81
N LEU A 59 8.97 1.45 9.70
CA LEU A 59 8.55 1.66 11.08
C LEU A 59 7.31 2.58 11.13
N LEU A 60 7.36 3.72 10.42
CA LEU A 60 6.25 4.65 10.32
C LEU A 60 5.01 4.00 9.71
N PHE A 61 5.19 3.18 8.67
CA PHE A 61 4.12 2.39 8.08
C PHE A 61 3.46 1.45 9.10
N ALA A 62 4.23 0.69 9.88
CA ALA A 62 3.65 -0.22 10.87
C ALA A 62 2.86 0.53 11.95
N VAL A 63 3.38 1.69 12.40
CA VAL A 63 2.67 2.58 13.32
C VAL A 63 1.38 3.09 12.68
N ALA A 64 1.44 3.58 11.44
CA ALA A 64 0.28 4.06 10.70
C ALA A 64 -0.77 2.97 10.52
N ALA A 65 -0.37 1.75 10.14
CA ALA A 65 -1.27 0.62 9.95
C ALA A 65 -2.03 0.25 11.23
N VAL A 66 -1.37 0.30 12.39
CA VAL A 66 -2.06 0.11 13.69
C VAL A 66 -3.14 1.15 13.91
N TYR A 67 -2.84 2.43 13.67
CA TYR A 67 -3.80 3.50 13.88
C TYR A 67 -4.91 3.50 12.83
N ILE A 68 -4.62 3.15 11.58
CA ILE A 68 -5.61 2.97 10.52
C ILE A 68 -6.60 1.88 10.92
N TYR A 69 -6.12 0.72 11.36
CA TYR A 69 -6.98 -0.37 11.84
C TYR A 69 -7.87 0.07 13.01
N GLN A 70 -7.28 0.74 14.01
CA GLN A 70 -8.04 1.23 15.17
C GLN A 70 -9.08 2.28 14.78
N GLY A 71 -8.74 3.20 13.88
CA GLY A 71 -9.64 4.21 13.35
C GLY A 71 -10.81 3.61 12.59
N LEU A 72 -10.54 2.68 11.67
CA LEU A 72 -11.58 1.96 10.92
C LEU A 72 -12.49 1.15 11.84
N LYS A 73 -11.92 0.47 12.84
CA LYS A 73 -12.68 -0.28 13.84
C LYS A 73 -13.59 0.66 14.67
N ALA A 74 -13.09 1.82 15.06
CA ALA A 74 -13.88 2.81 15.81
C ALA A 74 -15.02 3.41 14.96
N LEU A 75 -14.78 3.67 13.68
CA LEU A 75 -15.82 4.14 12.74
C LEU A 75 -16.93 3.11 12.56
N ASN A 76 -16.57 1.83 12.43
CA ASN A 76 -17.54 0.73 12.30
C ASN A 76 -18.34 0.48 13.60
N GLY A 77 -17.76 0.78 14.76
CA GLY A 77 -18.48 0.71 16.04
C GLY A 77 -19.52 1.83 16.23
N LYS A 78 -19.30 3.01 15.63
CA LYS A 78 -20.12 4.21 15.87
C LYS A 78 -21.23 4.44 14.85
N PHE A 79 -21.04 4.03 13.59
CA PHE A 79 -21.98 4.36 12.52
C PHE A 79 -22.64 3.10 11.93
N LYS A 80 -23.97 3.09 11.88
CA LYS A 80 -24.79 1.95 11.38
C LYS A 80 -24.52 1.61 9.89
N ASN A 81 -24.03 2.57 9.11
CA ASN A 81 -23.71 2.43 7.68
C ASN A 81 -22.22 2.72 7.37
N SER A 82 -21.31 2.43 8.31
CA SER A 82 -19.85 2.63 8.11
C SER A 82 -19.30 2.04 6.82
N ASP A 83 -19.95 0.98 6.34
CA ASP A 83 -19.44 0.14 5.27
C ASP A 83 -19.45 0.87 3.93
N ILE A 84 -20.49 1.68 3.70
CA ILE A 84 -20.61 2.53 2.51
C ILE A 84 -19.55 3.63 2.54
N TYR A 85 -19.27 4.22 3.71
CA TYR A 85 -18.27 5.28 3.83
C TYR A 85 -16.85 4.74 3.63
N ILE A 86 -16.54 3.58 4.18
CA ILE A 86 -15.23 2.93 4.02
C ILE A 86 -15.06 2.50 2.55
N PHE A 87 -16.09 1.90 1.96
CA PHE A 87 -16.10 1.53 0.56
C PHE A 87 -15.89 2.76 -0.34
N GLY A 88 -16.67 3.82 -0.12
CA GLY A 88 -16.57 5.06 -0.87
C GLY A 88 -15.20 5.72 -0.76
N ALA A 89 -14.60 5.75 0.43
CA ALA A 89 -13.26 6.27 0.64
C ALA A 89 -12.20 5.48 -0.13
N VAL A 90 -12.25 4.15 -0.09
CA VAL A 90 -11.31 3.30 -0.82
C VAL A 90 -11.48 3.44 -2.32
N VAL A 91 -12.72 3.42 -2.83
CA VAL A 91 -13.00 3.62 -4.25
C VAL A 91 -12.54 5.00 -4.73
N PHE A 92 -12.74 6.05 -3.92
CA PHE A 92 -12.28 7.39 -4.23
C PHE A 92 -10.75 7.46 -4.33
N VAL A 93 -10.03 6.97 -3.31
CA VAL A 93 -8.56 6.96 -3.28
C VAL A 93 -8.00 6.17 -4.46
N THR A 94 -8.57 5.00 -4.75
CA THR A 94 -8.16 4.18 -5.90
C THR A 94 -8.41 4.86 -7.22
N SER A 95 -9.61 5.41 -7.44
CA SER A 95 -9.97 6.05 -8.71
C SER A 95 -9.12 7.28 -8.97
N PHE A 96 -8.88 8.08 -7.92
CA PHE A 96 -7.98 9.22 -7.97
C PHE A 96 -6.56 8.77 -8.33
N GLY A 97 -6.03 7.77 -7.63
CA GLY A 97 -4.71 7.19 -7.91
C GLY A 97 -4.58 6.77 -9.37
N VAL A 98 -5.44 5.87 -9.83
CA VAL A 98 -5.41 5.33 -11.20
C VAL A 98 -5.48 6.43 -12.27
N TYR A 99 -6.39 7.40 -12.10
CA TYR A 99 -6.57 8.47 -13.08
C TYR A 99 -5.30 9.31 -13.30
N TYR A 100 -4.72 9.82 -12.22
CA TYR A 100 -3.51 10.62 -12.34
C TYR A 100 -2.28 9.75 -12.64
N GLY A 101 -2.30 8.45 -12.31
CA GLY A 101 -1.21 7.55 -12.66
C GLY A 101 -1.18 7.32 -14.16
N ALA A 102 -2.35 7.18 -14.78
CA ALA A 102 -2.48 7.18 -16.24
C ALA A 102 -1.99 8.49 -16.87
N LYS A 103 -2.28 9.66 -16.27
CA LYS A 103 -1.70 10.93 -16.73
C LYS A 103 -0.18 10.97 -16.59
N ALA A 104 0.36 10.47 -15.49
CA ALA A 104 1.79 10.45 -15.27
C ALA A 104 2.49 9.53 -16.30
N ILE A 105 1.94 8.33 -16.53
CA ILE A 105 2.43 7.41 -17.58
C ILE A 105 2.41 8.10 -18.95
N SER A 106 1.31 8.78 -19.31
CA SER A 106 1.22 9.55 -20.55
C SER A 106 2.37 10.55 -20.70
N GLY A 107 2.71 11.27 -19.63
CA GLY A 107 3.83 12.22 -19.59
C GLY A 107 5.21 11.57 -19.72
N PHE A 108 5.42 10.37 -19.15
CA PHE A 108 6.71 9.68 -19.21
C PHE A 108 6.94 8.86 -20.48
N THR A 109 5.91 8.20 -20.99
CA THR A 109 6.04 7.28 -22.13
C THR A 109 5.67 7.93 -23.47
N GLY A 110 5.08 9.13 -23.45
CA GLY A 110 4.52 9.80 -24.62
C GLY A 110 3.25 9.13 -25.15
N TRP A 111 2.65 8.20 -24.40
CA TRP A 111 1.42 7.53 -24.80
C TRP A 111 0.23 8.47 -24.68
N ASP A 112 -0.67 8.44 -25.66
CA ASP A 112 -1.86 9.29 -25.67
C ASP A 112 -2.80 8.92 -24.49
N PHE A 113 -3.24 9.93 -23.74
CA PHE A 113 -4.14 9.75 -22.60
C PHE A 113 -5.47 9.11 -23.01
N ASN A 114 -5.95 9.31 -24.23
CA ASN A 114 -7.17 8.70 -24.74
C ASN A 114 -7.06 7.17 -24.89
N VAL A 115 -5.84 6.63 -25.02
CA VAL A 115 -5.57 5.17 -25.03
C VAL A 115 -5.41 4.65 -23.61
N LEU A 116 -4.78 5.43 -22.72
CA LEU A 116 -4.55 5.03 -21.32
C LEU A 116 -5.82 5.12 -20.46
N ALA A 117 -6.70 6.09 -20.72
CA ALA A 117 -7.94 6.30 -20.00
C ALA A 117 -8.87 5.07 -19.97
N PRO A 118 -9.19 4.38 -21.08
CA PRO A 118 -10.02 3.18 -21.04
C PRO A 118 -9.35 2.03 -20.27
N ILE A 119 -8.03 1.88 -20.33
CA ILE A 119 -7.28 0.88 -19.56
C ILE A 119 -7.38 1.19 -18.06
N ALA A 120 -7.19 2.46 -17.69
CA ALA A 120 -7.32 2.95 -16.33
C ALA A 120 -8.73 2.69 -15.77
N LEU A 121 -9.78 2.97 -16.56
CA LEU A 121 -11.17 2.66 -16.18
C LEU A 121 -11.43 1.16 -16.02
N ALA A 122 -10.87 0.32 -16.90
CA ALA A 122 -10.98 -1.14 -16.78
C ALA A 122 -10.32 -1.64 -15.48
N ILE A 123 -9.13 -1.12 -15.13
CA ILE A 123 -8.45 -1.43 -13.86
C ILE A 123 -9.30 -1.03 -12.66
N ILE A 124 -9.89 0.17 -12.68
CA ILE A 124 -10.81 0.63 -11.62
C ILE A 124 -12.02 -0.30 -11.52
N GLY A 125 -12.65 -0.66 -12.65
CA GLY A 125 -13.81 -1.56 -12.65
C GLY A 125 -13.50 -2.94 -12.07
N VAL A 126 -12.36 -3.52 -12.46
CA VAL A 126 -11.87 -4.79 -11.90
C VAL A 126 -11.59 -4.66 -10.41
N PHE A 127 -10.89 -3.59 -9.99
CA PHE A 127 -10.61 -3.31 -8.58
C PHE A 127 -11.91 -3.25 -7.77
N ILE A 128 -12.87 -2.42 -8.21
CA ILE A 128 -14.15 -2.22 -7.50
C ILE A 128 -14.91 -3.53 -7.40
N THR A 129 -14.97 -4.31 -8.48
CA THR A 129 -15.68 -5.60 -8.51
C THR A 129 -15.06 -6.60 -7.54
N LEU A 130 -13.72 -6.74 -7.56
CA LEU A 130 -13.00 -7.60 -6.63
C LEU A 130 -13.20 -7.16 -5.18
N TYR A 131 -13.01 -5.87 -4.90
CA TYR A 131 -13.16 -5.32 -3.56
C TYR A 131 -14.59 -5.47 -3.02
N PHE A 132 -15.60 -5.21 -3.86
CA PHE A 132 -17.00 -5.44 -3.52
C PHE A 132 -17.29 -6.91 -3.20
N SER A 133 -16.67 -7.85 -3.94
CA SER A 133 -16.78 -9.28 -3.66
C SER A 133 -16.27 -9.67 -2.26
N PHE A 134 -15.27 -8.97 -1.72
CA PHE A 134 -14.78 -9.21 -0.36
C PHE A 134 -15.66 -8.58 0.73
N ILE A 135 -16.31 -7.46 0.43
CA ILE A 135 -17.09 -6.66 1.40
C ILE A 135 -18.54 -7.13 1.58
N ARG A 136 -19.10 -7.87 0.61
CA ARG A 136 -20.51 -8.30 0.64
C ARG A 136 -20.89 -9.24 1.81
N SER A 137 -19.97 -9.60 2.69
CA SER A 137 -20.26 -10.44 3.86
C SER A 137 -20.77 -9.60 5.04
N GLU A 138 -21.81 -10.07 5.75
CA GLU A 138 -22.35 -9.43 6.96
C GLU A 138 -21.32 -9.30 8.11
N ASP A 139 -20.25 -10.10 8.05
CA ASP A 139 -19.17 -10.05 9.02
C ASP A 139 -18.27 -8.81 8.84
N LYS A 140 -18.35 -7.90 9.82
CA LYS A 140 -17.57 -6.66 9.93
C LYS A 140 -16.05 -6.86 9.78
N LEU A 141 -15.52 -8.02 10.18
CA LEU A 141 -14.09 -8.33 10.02
C LEU A 141 -13.71 -8.45 8.53
N LYS A 142 -14.60 -8.99 7.70
CA LYS A 142 -14.34 -9.19 6.27
C LYS A 142 -14.29 -7.89 5.47
N MET A 143 -14.78 -6.79 6.04
CA MET A 143 -14.58 -5.45 5.48
C MET A 143 -13.37 -4.72 6.09
N LEU A 144 -13.20 -4.78 7.41
CA LEU A 144 -12.13 -4.04 8.09
C LEU A 144 -10.74 -4.47 7.62
N VAL A 145 -10.54 -5.78 7.42
CA VAL A 145 -9.26 -6.35 7.02
C VAL A 145 -8.81 -5.86 5.64
N PRO A 146 -9.55 -6.07 4.53
CA PRO A 146 -9.11 -5.64 3.21
C PRO A 146 -8.95 -4.11 3.10
N SER A 147 -9.82 -3.35 3.77
CA SER A 147 -9.74 -1.88 3.79
C SER A 147 -8.47 -1.38 4.47
N THR A 148 -8.11 -2.00 5.60
CA THR A 148 -6.85 -1.70 6.31
C THR A 148 -5.65 -2.08 5.45
N PHE A 149 -5.68 -3.22 4.74
CA PHE A 149 -4.62 -3.63 3.82
C PHE A 149 -4.39 -2.59 2.72
N ILE A 150 -5.46 -2.12 2.08
CA ILE A 150 -5.38 -1.16 0.97
C ILE A 150 -4.83 0.18 1.47
N ILE A 151 -5.48 0.78 2.48
CA ILE A 151 -5.11 2.12 2.96
C ILE A 151 -3.69 2.12 3.53
N SER A 152 -3.32 1.08 4.29
CA SER A 152 -1.97 1.01 4.88
C SER A 152 -0.90 0.81 3.81
N THR A 153 -1.17 0.03 2.76
CA THR A 153 -0.22 -0.15 1.65
C THR A 153 -0.02 1.15 0.87
N VAL A 154 -1.10 1.89 0.60
CA VAL A 154 -1.00 3.23 -0.03
C VAL A 154 -0.15 4.16 0.82
N VAL A 155 -0.37 4.18 2.15
CA VAL A 155 0.44 4.99 3.08
C VAL A 155 1.91 4.56 3.05
N HIS A 156 2.21 3.25 3.04
CA HIS A 156 3.58 2.75 2.90
C HIS A 156 4.26 3.25 1.64
N THR A 157 3.58 3.13 0.50
CA THR A 157 4.09 3.56 -0.81
C THR A 157 4.41 5.05 -0.79
N ILE A 158 3.50 5.88 -0.27
CA ILE A 158 3.71 7.33 -0.14
C ILE A 158 4.91 7.63 0.77
N LEU A 159 5.04 6.96 1.92
CA LEU A 159 6.15 7.17 2.86
C LEU A 159 7.50 6.85 2.23
N VAL A 160 7.60 5.73 1.52
CA VAL A 160 8.85 5.29 0.88
C VAL A 160 9.24 6.24 -0.25
N LEU A 161 8.30 6.61 -1.11
CA LEU A 161 8.57 7.48 -2.25
C LEU A 161 8.88 8.92 -1.82
N THR A 162 8.21 9.40 -0.76
CA THR A 162 8.52 10.70 -0.16
C THR A 162 9.95 10.68 0.40
N ALA A 163 10.36 9.61 1.09
CA ALA A 163 11.74 9.49 1.58
C ALA A 163 12.76 9.48 0.42
N LEU A 164 12.47 8.79 -0.69
CA LEU A 164 13.34 8.79 -1.86
C LEU A 164 13.52 10.20 -2.45
N VAL A 165 12.43 10.97 -2.61
CA VAL A 165 12.52 12.35 -3.14
C VAL A 165 13.24 13.29 -2.19
N LEU A 166 13.00 13.18 -0.87
CA LEU A 166 13.61 14.07 0.10
C LEU A 166 15.11 13.82 0.28
N PHE A 167 15.54 12.56 0.25
CA PHE A 167 16.91 12.19 0.62
C PHE A 167 17.80 11.81 -0.56
N VAL A 168 17.24 11.36 -1.69
CA VAL A 168 18.02 10.95 -2.87
C VAL A 168 17.35 11.41 -4.18
N PRO A 169 17.07 12.72 -4.33
CA PRO A 169 16.45 13.24 -5.55
C PRO A 169 17.33 12.99 -6.78
N GLN A 170 18.65 13.08 -6.64
CA GLN A 170 19.57 12.96 -7.77
C GLN A 170 19.54 11.57 -8.42
N SER A 171 19.47 10.48 -7.64
CA SER A 171 19.34 9.13 -8.21
C SER A 171 18.03 8.92 -8.98
N ILE A 172 16.98 9.68 -8.65
CA ILE A 172 15.73 9.66 -9.43
C ILE A 172 15.93 10.40 -10.75
N ILE A 173 16.58 11.57 -10.73
CA ILE A 173 16.88 12.36 -11.93
C ILE A 173 17.76 11.55 -12.88
N ASP A 174 18.83 10.95 -12.36
CA ASP A 174 19.79 10.16 -13.15
C ASP A 174 19.12 8.93 -13.78
N LEU A 175 18.15 8.32 -13.08
CA LEU A 175 17.45 7.11 -13.55
C LEU A 175 16.36 7.42 -14.57
N PHE A 176 15.57 8.48 -14.35
CA PHE A 176 14.39 8.79 -15.16
C PHE A 176 14.63 9.92 -16.18
N GLY A 177 15.79 10.57 -16.14
CA GLY A 177 16.17 11.66 -17.05
C GLY A 177 15.27 12.89 -16.94
N THR A 178 14.59 13.08 -15.80
CA THR A 178 13.61 14.15 -15.59
C THR A 178 13.81 14.85 -14.26
N THR A 179 13.58 16.16 -14.25
CA THR A 179 13.53 16.97 -13.03
C THR A 179 12.15 16.96 -12.36
N ASP A 180 11.13 16.37 -13.02
CA ASP A 180 9.79 16.21 -12.45
C ASP A 180 9.74 15.03 -11.47
N LEU A 181 10.34 15.24 -10.29
CA LEU A 181 10.41 14.25 -9.21
C LEU A 181 9.02 13.84 -8.71
N PHE A 182 8.09 14.80 -8.63
CA PHE A 182 6.73 14.53 -8.17
C PHE A 182 5.94 13.71 -9.18
N GLY A 183 6.10 13.97 -10.49
CA GLY A 183 5.55 13.13 -11.54
C GLY A 183 6.04 11.69 -11.44
N VAL A 184 7.35 11.48 -11.23
CA VAL A 184 7.94 10.13 -11.11
C VAL A 184 7.40 9.41 -9.87
N VAL A 185 7.35 10.10 -8.73
CA VAL A 185 6.74 9.53 -7.52
C VAL A 185 5.29 9.17 -7.77
N TYR A 186 4.54 10.04 -8.42
CA TYR A 186 3.12 9.81 -8.69
C TYR A 186 2.92 8.57 -9.59
N SER A 187 3.70 8.45 -10.67
CA SER A 187 3.60 7.32 -11.58
C SER A 187 3.94 6.01 -10.86
N VAL A 188 5.09 5.95 -10.17
CA VAL A 188 5.55 4.76 -9.45
C VAL A 188 4.58 4.39 -8.31
N ALA A 189 4.08 5.38 -7.58
CA ALA A 189 3.12 5.17 -6.49
C ALA A 189 1.85 4.47 -6.99
N VAL A 190 1.35 4.89 -8.15
CA VAL A 190 0.09 4.35 -8.68
C VAL A 190 0.31 3.01 -9.35
N THR A 191 1.34 2.87 -10.18
CA THR A 191 1.56 1.61 -10.92
C THR A 191 1.87 0.45 -9.98
N ASN A 192 2.72 0.68 -8.98
CA ASN A 192 3.13 -0.38 -8.06
C ASN A 192 2.27 -0.40 -6.81
N GLY A 193 2.01 0.75 -6.19
CA GLY A 193 1.29 0.82 -4.92
C GLY A 193 -0.14 0.32 -5.00
N LEU A 194 -0.85 0.54 -6.12
CA LEU A 194 -2.21 0.03 -6.26
C LEU A 194 -2.27 -1.49 -6.45
N VAL A 195 -1.38 -2.02 -7.30
CA VAL A 195 -1.29 -3.46 -7.54
C VAL A 195 -0.88 -4.18 -6.25
N GLU A 196 0.07 -3.61 -5.50
CA GLU A 196 0.46 -4.09 -4.18
C GLU A 196 -0.69 -4.04 -3.18
N ALA A 197 -1.44 -2.94 -3.12
CA ALA A 197 -2.58 -2.78 -2.22
C ALA A 197 -3.68 -3.83 -2.50
N LEU A 198 -3.97 -4.09 -3.77
CA LEU A 198 -4.89 -5.14 -4.19
C LEU A 198 -4.37 -6.53 -3.80
N ALA A 199 -3.13 -6.84 -4.18
CA ALA A 199 -2.54 -8.15 -3.88
C ALA A 199 -2.52 -8.40 -2.37
N ALA A 200 -2.17 -7.38 -1.58
CA ALA A 200 -2.17 -7.45 -0.13
C ALA A 200 -3.56 -7.71 0.46
N ALA A 201 -4.61 -7.07 -0.08
CA ALA A 201 -5.98 -7.32 0.34
C ALA A 201 -6.48 -8.71 -0.07
N VAL A 202 -6.26 -9.13 -1.31
CA VAL A 202 -6.72 -10.41 -1.87
C VAL A 202 -6.05 -11.59 -1.17
N ILE A 203 -4.73 -11.50 -0.92
CA ILE A 203 -3.94 -12.57 -0.29
C ILE A 203 -4.05 -12.49 1.23
N GLY A 204 -3.90 -11.30 1.81
CA GLY A 204 -3.84 -11.10 3.25
C GLY A 204 -5.18 -11.32 3.95
N THR A 205 -6.30 -10.99 3.31
CA THR A 205 -7.62 -11.11 3.95
C THR A 205 -7.97 -12.55 4.32
N PRO A 206 -7.93 -13.54 3.41
CA PRO A 206 -8.16 -14.94 3.77
C PRO A 206 -7.22 -15.45 4.88
N ILE A 207 -5.95 -15.07 4.84
CA ILE A 207 -4.95 -15.47 5.84
C ILE A 207 -5.31 -14.93 7.22
N VAL A 208 -5.62 -13.64 7.33
CA VAL A 208 -5.99 -13.02 8.61
C VAL A 208 -7.27 -13.65 9.17
N LEU A 209 -8.29 -13.86 8.32
CA LEU A 209 -9.53 -14.48 8.77
C LEU A 209 -9.30 -15.92 9.28
N ALA A 210 -8.52 -16.72 8.56
CA ALA A 210 -8.18 -18.07 9.00
C ALA A 210 -7.39 -18.07 10.33
N LEU A 211 -6.40 -17.19 10.46
CA LEU A 211 -5.60 -17.08 11.68
C LEU A 211 -6.40 -16.56 12.88
N GLN A 212 -7.39 -15.67 12.66
CA GLN A 212 -8.28 -15.22 13.72
C GLN A 212 -9.18 -16.35 14.23
N VAL A 213 -9.69 -17.21 13.34
CA VAL A 213 -10.46 -18.39 13.74
C VAL A 213 -9.63 -19.33 14.61
N ILE A 214 -8.37 -19.57 14.25
CA ILE A 214 -7.45 -20.41 15.05
C ILE A 214 -7.18 -19.76 16.40
N LYS A 215 -6.86 -18.45 16.42
CA LYS A 215 -6.56 -17.72 17.65
C LYS A 215 -7.74 -17.72 18.63
N ASN A 216 -8.97 -17.64 18.15
CA ASN A 216 -10.17 -17.65 19.00
C ASN A 216 -10.50 -19.04 19.57
N LYS A 217 -9.88 -20.11 19.05
CA LYS A 217 -10.05 -21.49 19.54
C LYS A 217 -9.00 -21.90 20.58
N LEU A 218 -7.90 -21.15 20.69
CA LEU A 218 -6.82 -21.34 21.67
C LEU A 218 -7.10 -20.51 22.92
#